data_AF-A0A842LU07-F1
#
_entry.id   AF-A0A842LU07-F1
#
_cell.length_a   1.000
_cell.length_b   1.000
_cell.length_c   1.000
_cell.angle_alpha   90.00
_cell.angle_beta   90.00
_cell.angle_gamma   90.00
#
_symmetry.space_group_name_H-M   'P 1'
#
loop_
_entity.id
_entity.type
_entity.pdbx_description
1 polymer ?
#
loop_
_entity_poly.entity_id
_entity_poly.type
_entity_poly.pdbx_seq_one_letter_code
_entity_poly.pdbx_strand_id
1 'polypeptide(L)'
;MIYEFRRTSGLEFTGNWFVDSGILGFIFIIEDIYGFDIHKIREISENEKLLYYGLFPFAYLCSEINRKSKSRVSSELINEFIKALFDSEFDSPDEIFEFTWNSYITRAAMDLWIENKTESTIFKKKVPDKLPDDVKNLALKVKELEKNLIDNNSEELGEIFKRKFKGFKFDDIDRIFSVPDENLREISEEFSESFRDYKDHLLRFRELLKGMWLRDVIGTSSIPEDLDSFYRIPIDNKFYKNFVFFQQSTTHQKQKQGLFDIISFRVDDLDVLRRVDKTINKFLTSYKKAKNTYYTPLTSKHLKGFSKYLFVYLISFDRAFEFFNRLGYVLFYSNDIEITYRVNKKLRLRKSKIEENSVLMRVTWQEIIDSLIELKSSWALENMYIIKYRDV
;
A
#
# COMPACT_ATOMS: atom_id res chain seq x y z
N MET A 1 -26.15 25.44 14.45
CA MET A 1 -26.18 24.04 14.92
C MET A 1 -24.76 23.72 15.38
N ILE A 2 -24.55 23.66 16.70
CA ILE A 2 -23.24 23.32 17.28
C ILE A 2 -23.19 21.81 17.30
N TYR A 3 -22.36 21.20 16.47
CA TYR A 3 -22.11 19.76 16.53
C TYR A 3 -21.28 19.50 17.80
N GLU A 4 -21.95 19.14 18.90
CA GLU A 4 -21.27 18.52 20.04
C GLU A 4 -20.93 17.07 19.67
N PHE A 5 -19.71 16.88 19.15
CA PHE A 5 -19.15 15.54 18.99
C PHE A 5 -18.99 14.90 20.38
N ARG A 6 -19.72 13.82 20.62
CA ARG A 6 -19.59 13.03 21.86
C ARG A 6 -18.19 12.43 21.92
N ARG A 7 -17.52 12.66 23.04
CA ARG A 7 -16.17 12.17 23.36
C ARG A 7 -16.24 10.73 23.87
N THR A 8 -16.22 9.73 23.00
CA THR A 8 -15.88 8.35 23.40
C THR A 8 -15.30 7.60 22.21
N SER A 9 -13.97 7.60 22.09
CA SER A 9 -13.15 7.05 20.98
C SER A 9 -13.40 7.70 19.61
N GLY A 10 -12.37 8.21 18.94
CA GLY A 10 -12.50 8.90 17.64
C GLY A 10 -12.94 8.03 16.44
N LEU A 11 -13.51 6.85 16.70
CA LEU A 11 -13.96 5.83 15.73
C LEU A 11 -15.49 5.70 15.76
N GLU A 12 -16.15 6.83 15.54
CA GLU A 12 -17.59 6.90 15.31
C GLU A 12 -17.86 7.53 13.95
N PHE A 13 -18.95 7.11 13.31
CA PHE A 13 -19.40 7.75 12.08
C PHE A 13 -19.95 9.14 12.36
N THR A 14 -19.59 10.04 11.46
CA THR A 14 -19.87 11.47 11.53
C THR A 14 -21.16 11.85 10.80
N GLY A 15 -21.72 10.93 10.01
CA GLY A 15 -22.82 11.20 9.08
C GLY A 15 -22.35 11.81 7.76
N ASN A 16 -21.04 12.04 7.60
CA ASN A 16 -20.44 12.36 6.31
C ASN A 16 -19.90 11.07 5.68
N TRP A 17 -20.66 10.51 4.73
CA TRP A 17 -20.34 9.23 4.10
C TRP A 17 -18.89 9.14 3.59
N PHE A 18 -18.29 10.25 3.13
CA PHE A 18 -16.93 10.25 2.60
C PHE A 18 -15.89 10.06 3.72
N VAL A 19 -16.03 10.78 4.82
CA VAL A 19 -15.12 10.61 5.97
C VAL A 19 -15.35 9.28 6.67
N ASP A 20 -16.62 8.88 6.79
CA ASP A 20 -17.01 7.60 7.40
C ASP A 20 -16.52 6.40 6.60
N SER A 21 -16.52 6.49 5.27
CA SER A 21 -15.83 5.53 4.40
C SER A 21 -14.34 5.51 4.71
N GLY A 22 -13.71 6.66 4.92
CA GLY A 22 -12.32 6.73 5.39
C GLY A 22 -12.06 6.00 6.71
N ILE A 23 -12.96 6.16 7.68
CA ILE A 23 -12.91 5.48 8.99
C ILE A 23 -13.06 3.96 8.81
N LEU A 24 -14.01 3.52 7.98
CA LEU A 24 -14.20 2.12 7.67
C LEU A 24 -12.99 1.52 6.94
N GLY A 25 -12.43 2.25 5.97
CA GLY A 25 -11.23 1.85 5.27
C GLY A 25 -10.02 1.73 6.20
N PHE A 26 -9.90 2.63 7.17
CA PHE A 26 -8.90 2.52 8.25
C PHE A 26 -9.10 1.23 9.04
N ILE A 27 -10.32 0.91 9.46
CA ILE A 27 -10.65 -0.34 10.18
C ILE A 27 -10.25 -1.55 9.34
N PHE A 28 -10.62 -1.59 8.06
CA PHE A 28 -10.29 -2.72 7.19
C PHE A 28 -8.80 -2.88 6.93
N ILE A 29 -8.01 -1.80 6.87
CA ILE A 29 -6.55 -1.91 6.77
C ILE A 29 -5.98 -2.60 8.00
N ILE A 30 -6.40 -2.18 9.19
CA ILE A 30 -5.93 -2.73 10.46
C ILE A 30 -6.39 -4.19 10.61
N GLU A 31 -7.63 -4.50 10.25
CA GLU A 31 -8.15 -5.87 10.23
C GLU A 31 -7.41 -6.76 9.22
N ASP A 32 -7.17 -6.29 7.99
CA ASP A 32 -6.53 -7.09 6.94
C ASP A 32 -5.07 -7.43 7.26
N ILE A 33 -4.36 -6.56 7.98
CA ILE A 33 -2.95 -6.78 8.32
C ILE A 33 -2.80 -7.52 9.64
N TYR A 34 -3.57 -7.17 10.68
CA TYR A 34 -3.38 -7.71 12.03
C TYR A 34 -4.46 -8.71 12.47
N GLY A 35 -5.58 -8.79 11.77
CA GLY A 35 -6.75 -9.57 12.19
C GLY A 35 -7.53 -8.93 13.34
N PHE A 36 -7.30 -7.65 13.65
CA PHE A 36 -8.03 -6.95 14.71
C PHE A 36 -9.40 -6.51 14.20
N ASP A 37 -10.46 -7.00 14.83
CA ASP A 37 -11.82 -6.54 14.54
C ASP A 37 -12.09 -5.13 15.10
N ILE A 38 -13.24 -4.56 14.74
CA ILE A 38 -13.64 -3.22 15.18
C ILE A 38 -13.65 -3.06 16.71
N HIS A 39 -13.97 -4.10 17.48
CA HIS A 39 -13.98 -4.02 18.94
C HIS A 39 -12.56 -3.94 19.49
N LYS A 40 -11.64 -4.76 18.97
CA LYS A 40 -10.23 -4.70 19.36
C LYS A 40 -9.59 -3.37 18.97
N ILE A 41 -9.93 -2.84 17.81
CA ILE A 41 -9.45 -1.52 17.36
C ILE A 41 -9.95 -0.41 18.29
N ARG A 42 -11.22 -0.47 18.72
CA ARG A 42 -11.78 0.49 19.70
C ARG A 42 -11.07 0.40 21.05
N GLU A 43 -10.79 -0.80 21.55
CA GLU A 43 -10.00 -1.00 22.77
C GLU A 43 -8.60 -0.37 22.64
N ILE A 44 -7.89 -0.65 21.55
CA ILE A 44 -6.55 -0.09 21.30
C ILE A 44 -6.61 1.44 21.12
N SER A 45 -7.73 2.00 20.65
CA SER A 45 -7.89 3.44 20.46
C SER A 45 -7.81 4.26 21.76
N GLU A 46 -7.92 3.61 22.92
CA GLU A 46 -7.61 4.23 24.22
C GLU A 46 -6.13 4.68 24.29
N ASN A 47 -5.24 3.99 23.59
CA ASN A 47 -3.87 4.42 23.34
C ASN A 47 -3.71 4.92 21.90
N GLU A 48 -4.24 6.12 21.64
CA GLU A 48 -4.19 6.74 20.31
C GLU A 48 -2.76 6.79 19.72
N LYS A 49 -1.73 7.00 20.55
CA LYS A 49 -0.35 7.10 20.05
C LYS A 49 0.08 5.81 19.35
N LEU A 50 -0.13 4.66 20.00
CA LEU A 50 0.21 3.35 19.43
C LEU A 50 -0.61 3.06 18.16
N LEU A 51 -1.90 3.38 18.19
CA LEU A 51 -2.78 3.13 17.06
C LEU A 51 -2.38 3.93 15.82
N TYR A 52 -2.19 5.24 15.97
CA TYR A 52 -2.01 6.14 14.82
C TYR A 52 -0.56 6.30 14.36
N TYR A 53 0.43 6.14 15.25
CA TYR A 53 1.85 6.31 14.92
C TYR A 53 2.61 5.00 14.80
N GLY A 54 2.05 3.89 15.29
CA GLY A 54 2.62 2.55 15.15
C GLY A 54 1.81 1.66 14.22
N LEU A 55 0.65 1.20 14.69
CA LEU A 55 -0.17 0.23 13.97
C LEU A 55 -0.63 0.74 12.59
N PHE A 56 -1.16 1.95 12.52
CA PHE A 56 -1.63 2.51 11.27
C PHE A 56 -0.55 2.63 10.18
N PRO A 57 0.58 3.33 10.39
CA PRO A 57 1.56 3.52 9.33
C PRO A 57 2.15 2.19 8.84
N PHE A 58 2.39 1.22 9.74
CA PHE A 58 2.84 -0.11 9.33
C PHE A 58 1.77 -0.82 8.49
N ALA A 59 0.53 -0.92 8.98
CA ALA A 59 -0.54 -1.59 8.25
C ALA A 59 -0.81 -0.94 6.89
N TYR A 60 -0.83 0.40 6.83
CA TYR A 60 -1.04 1.13 5.59
C TYR A 60 0.05 0.81 4.56
N LEU A 61 1.32 0.85 4.96
CA LEU A 61 2.46 0.53 4.09
C LEU A 61 2.47 -0.94 3.67
N CYS A 62 2.24 -1.88 4.58
CA CYS A 62 2.07 -3.29 4.24
C CYS A 62 0.93 -3.49 3.24
N SER A 63 -0.17 -2.77 3.39
CA SER A 63 -1.32 -2.83 2.48
C SER A 63 -1.03 -2.27 1.10
N GLU A 64 -0.15 -1.27 0.97
CA GLU A 64 0.35 -0.78 -0.32
C GLU A 64 1.40 -1.73 -0.93
N ILE A 65 2.28 -2.31 -0.11
CA ILE A 65 3.28 -3.28 -0.54
C ILE A 65 2.59 -4.54 -1.09
N ASN A 66 1.62 -5.09 -0.37
CA ASN A 66 0.85 -6.27 -0.76
C ASN A 66 0.05 -6.09 -2.06
N ARG A 67 -0.28 -4.84 -2.45
CA ARG A 67 -0.93 -4.54 -3.74
C ARG A 67 0.03 -4.61 -4.93
N LYS A 68 1.33 -4.45 -4.68
CA LYS A 68 2.37 -4.34 -5.73
C LYS A 68 3.28 -5.55 -5.83
N SER A 69 3.58 -6.16 -4.69
CA SER A 69 4.46 -7.32 -4.60
C SER A 69 3.73 -8.59 -5.05
N LYS A 70 4.48 -9.55 -5.59
CA LYS A 70 3.98 -10.92 -5.83
C LYS A 70 3.76 -11.67 -4.52
N SER A 71 4.55 -11.36 -3.49
CA SER A 71 4.47 -11.93 -2.16
C SER A 71 3.80 -10.96 -1.17
N ARG A 72 3.07 -11.51 -0.19
CA ARG A 72 2.57 -10.73 0.93
C ARG A 72 3.67 -10.56 1.99
N VAL A 73 3.62 -9.46 2.72
CA VAL A 73 4.40 -9.29 3.95
C VAL A 73 4.12 -10.47 4.89
N SER A 74 5.19 -11.08 5.42
CA SER A 74 5.07 -12.31 6.20
C SER A 74 4.31 -12.08 7.52
N SER A 75 3.48 -13.04 7.90
CA SER A 75 2.80 -13.03 9.20
C SER A 75 3.79 -13.06 10.37
N GLU A 76 4.97 -13.63 10.17
CA GLU A 76 6.05 -13.62 11.16
C GLU A 76 6.52 -12.20 11.48
N LEU A 77 6.78 -11.38 10.45
CA LEU A 77 7.18 -9.98 10.64
C LEU A 77 6.06 -9.16 11.28
N ILE A 78 4.81 -9.41 10.89
CA ILE A 78 3.64 -8.72 11.47
C ILE A 78 3.51 -9.04 12.96
N ASN A 79 3.62 -10.32 13.34
CA ASN A 79 3.53 -10.75 14.74
C ASN A 79 4.71 -10.24 15.58
N GLU A 80 5.92 -10.26 15.00
CA GLU A 80 7.11 -9.68 15.63
C GLU A 80 6.91 -8.17 15.89
N PHE A 81 6.38 -7.44 14.91
CA PHE A 81 6.08 -6.02 15.04
C PHE A 81 5.05 -5.74 16.14
N ILE A 82 3.91 -6.44 16.13
CA ILE A 82 2.86 -6.28 17.16
C ILE A 82 3.49 -6.46 18.54
N LYS A 83 4.20 -7.58 18.74
CA LYS A 83 4.84 -7.87 20.02
C LYS A 83 5.81 -6.77 20.43
N ALA A 84 6.74 -6.40 19.56
CA ALA A 84 7.74 -5.39 19.88
C ALA A 84 7.12 -4.01 20.14
N LEU A 85 6.06 -3.64 19.43
CA LEU A 85 5.34 -2.38 19.62
C LEU A 85 4.64 -2.32 20.99
N PHE A 86 4.00 -3.40 21.44
CA PHE A 86 3.31 -3.44 22.72
C PHE A 86 4.24 -3.70 23.92
N ASP A 87 5.38 -4.35 23.71
CA ASP A 87 6.38 -4.61 24.76
C ASP A 87 7.32 -3.42 25.00
N SER A 88 7.32 -2.42 24.12
CA SER A 88 8.22 -1.25 24.21
C SER A 88 7.55 -0.06 24.91
N GLU A 89 8.34 0.68 25.68
CA GLU A 89 7.95 1.98 26.22
C GLU A 89 8.44 3.09 25.28
N PHE A 90 7.54 4.00 24.91
CA PHE A 90 7.84 5.14 24.04
C PHE A 90 7.39 6.43 24.70
N ASP A 91 8.24 7.45 24.67
CA ASP A 91 7.96 8.73 25.31
C ASP A 91 7.08 9.62 24.40
N SER A 92 7.21 9.45 23.08
CA SER A 92 6.56 10.32 22.10
C SER A 92 5.96 9.60 20.88
N PRO A 93 4.96 10.20 20.21
CA PRO A 93 4.47 9.71 18.91
C PRO A 93 5.57 9.61 17.84
N ASP A 94 6.56 10.51 17.91
CA ASP A 94 7.68 10.57 16.98
C ASP A 94 8.57 9.33 17.14
N GLU A 95 8.87 8.93 18.38
CA GLU A 95 9.62 7.70 18.67
C GLU A 95 8.91 6.44 18.19
N ILE A 96 7.58 6.35 18.41
CA ILE A 96 6.78 5.21 17.92
C ILE A 96 6.87 5.12 16.40
N PHE A 97 6.73 6.26 15.71
CA PHE A 97 6.79 6.30 14.25
C PHE A 97 8.18 5.98 13.72
N GLU A 98 9.23 6.54 14.33
CA GLU A 98 10.64 6.27 13.99
C GLU A 98 10.97 4.78 14.14
N PHE A 99 10.60 4.18 15.27
CA PHE A 99 10.72 2.75 15.52
C PHE A 99 9.99 1.94 14.45
N THR A 100 8.72 2.29 14.19
CA THR A 100 7.89 1.57 13.22
C THR A 100 8.47 1.67 11.80
N TRP A 101 8.89 2.86 11.39
CA TRP A 101 9.43 3.10 10.06
C TRP A 101 10.78 2.40 9.88
N ASN A 102 11.77 2.76 10.70
CA ASN A 102 13.16 2.35 10.51
C ASN A 102 13.34 0.85 10.76
N SER A 103 12.57 0.26 11.68
CA SER A 103 12.74 -1.13 12.08
C SER A 103 11.82 -2.11 11.35
N TYR A 104 10.61 -1.71 10.94
CA TYR A 104 9.61 -2.67 10.44
C TYR A 104 9.08 -2.35 9.04
N ILE A 105 8.76 -1.10 8.72
CA ILE A 105 8.32 -0.73 7.37
C ILE A 105 9.45 -0.96 6.35
N THR A 106 10.68 -0.61 6.69
CA THR A 106 11.87 -0.86 5.86
C THR A 106 12.10 -2.35 5.61
N ARG A 107 11.91 -3.22 6.62
CA ARG A 107 11.98 -4.68 6.46
C ARG A 107 10.87 -5.20 5.55
N ALA A 108 9.62 -4.75 5.76
CA ALA A 108 8.48 -5.14 4.94
C ALA A 108 8.63 -4.71 3.46
N ALA A 109 9.31 -3.59 3.21
CA ALA A 109 9.51 -3.03 1.87
C ALA A 109 10.69 -3.62 1.10
N MET A 110 11.57 -4.39 1.74
CA MET A 110 12.84 -4.83 1.17
C MET A 110 12.64 -5.62 -0.14
N ASP A 111 11.82 -6.66 -0.11
CA ASP A 111 11.62 -7.53 -1.29
C ASP A 111 11.02 -6.75 -2.46
N LEU A 112 10.00 -5.93 -2.20
CA LEU A 112 9.40 -5.07 -3.20
C LEU A 112 10.42 -4.07 -3.78
N TRP A 113 11.30 -3.52 -2.95
CA TRP A 113 12.36 -2.62 -3.43
C TRP A 113 13.36 -3.36 -4.31
N ILE A 114 13.83 -4.55 -3.90
CA ILE A 114 14.75 -5.38 -4.69
C ILE A 114 14.13 -5.74 -6.04
N GLU A 115 12.87 -6.18 -6.04
CA GLU A 115 12.09 -6.49 -7.25
C GLU A 115 12.02 -5.28 -8.18
N ASN A 116 11.63 -4.12 -7.65
CA ASN A 116 11.51 -2.90 -8.44
C ASN A 116 12.86 -2.43 -9.02
N LYS A 117 13.95 -2.51 -8.24
CA LYS A 117 15.29 -2.17 -8.72
C LYS A 117 15.79 -3.15 -9.76
N THR A 118 15.52 -4.43 -9.59
CA THR A 118 15.85 -5.48 -10.57
C THR A 118 15.10 -5.24 -11.88
N GLU A 119 13.79 -5.04 -11.83
CA GLU A 119 12.97 -4.73 -13.00
C GLU A 119 13.47 -3.46 -13.71
N SER A 120 13.64 -2.37 -12.97
CA SER A 120 13.97 -1.06 -13.53
C SER A 120 15.39 -0.94 -14.05
N THR A 121 16.31 -1.79 -13.59
CA THR A 121 17.74 -1.73 -13.95
C THR A 121 18.10 -2.75 -15.02
N ILE A 122 17.67 -4.00 -14.84
CA ILE A 122 18.02 -5.13 -15.70
C ILE A 122 17.05 -5.23 -16.89
N PHE A 123 15.75 -5.24 -16.62
CA PHE A 123 14.76 -5.58 -17.66
C PHE A 123 14.23 -4.37 -18.44
N LYS A 124 14.61 -3.15 -18.08
CA LYS A 124 14.36 -1.94 -18.89
C LYS A 124 15.47 -1.73 -19.92
N LYS A 125 15.12 -1.10 -21.05
CA LYS A 125 16.04 -0.86 -22.18
C LYS A 125 17.35 -0.14 -21.79
N LYS A 126 17.29 0.81 -20.87
CA LYS A 126 18.45 1.59 -20.43
C LYS A 126 18.66 1.40 -18.94
N VAL A 127 19.92 1.18 -18.55
CA VAL A 127 20.34 1.26 -17.14
C VAL A 127 20.19 2.71 -16.69
N PRO A 128 19.53 2.99 -15.55
CA PRO A 128 19.41 4.34 -15.03
C PRO A 128 20.78 5.00 -14.78
N ASP A 129 20.91 6.29 -15.11
CA ASP A 129 22.17 7.02 -14.96
C ASP A 129 22.57 7.26 -13.48
N LYS A 130 21.56 7.36 -12.60
CA LYS A 130 21.73 7.58 -11.16
C LYS A 130 21.64 6.27 -10.40
N LEU A 131 22.73 5.51 -10.41
CA LEU A 131 22.90 4.30 -9.63
C LEU A 131 24.27 4.32 -8.93
N PRO A 132 24.41 3.67 -7.77
CA PRO A 132 25.72 3.36 -7.21
C PRO A 132 26.60 2.63 -8.23
N ASP A 133 27.89 2.93 -8.25
CA ASP A 133 28.82 2.40 -9.25
C ASP A 133 28.84 0.87 -9.27
N ASP A 134 28.87 0.22 -8.10
CA ASP A 134 28.84 -1.25 -7.98
C ASP A 134 27.59 -1.86 -8.61
N VAL A 135 26.42 -1.25 -8.36
CA VAL A 135 25.13 -1.68 -8.93
C VAL A 135 25.14 -1.48 -10.44
N LYS A 136 25.65 -0.34 -10.92
CA LYS A 136 25.71 -0.01 -12.34
C LYS A 136 26.65 -0.95 -13.09
N ASN A 137 27.84 -1.22 -12.57
CA ASN A 137 28.83 -2.10 -13.18
C ASN A 137 28.30 -3.53 -13.28
N LEU A 138 27.71 -4.04 -12.20
CA LEU A 138 27.12 -5.37 -12.20
C LEU A 138 25.91 -5.48 -13.13
N ALA A 139 25.05 -4.45 -13.17
CA ALA A 139 23.93 -4.40 -14.12
C ALA A 139 24.37 -4.40 -15.58
N LEU A 140 25.42 -3.66 -15.93
CA LEU A 140 25.99 -3.67 -17.27
C LEU A 140 26.50 -5.06 -17.64
N LYS A 141 27.17 -5.75 -16.70
CA LYS A 141 27.65 -7.12 -16.92
C LYS A 141 26.50 -8.11 -17.10
N VAL A 142 25.45 -8.03 -16.29
CA VAL A 142 24.25 -8.87 -16.44
C VAL A 142 23.61 -8.67 -17.82
N LYS A 143 23.51 -7.43 -18.30
CA LYS A 143 22.96 -7.12 -19.62
C LYS A 143 23.83 -7.60 -20.78
N GLU A 144 25.15 -7.52 -20.63
CA GLU A 144 26.09 -8.07 -21.61
C GLU A 144 25.91 -9.59 -21.73
N LEU A 145 25.86 -10.29 -20.59
CA LEU A 145 25.62 -11.74 -20.55
C LEU A 145 24.25 -12.10 -21.12
N GLU A 146 23.20 -11.35 -20.77
CA GLU A 146 21.85 -11.53 -21.33
C GLU A 146 21.88 -11.44 -22.86
N LYS A 147 22.51 -10.39 -23.39
CA LYS A 147 22.59 -10.17 -24.83
C LYS A 147 23.32 -11.32 -25.53
N ASN A 148 24.49 -11.71 -25.03
CA ASN A 148 25.26 -12.81 -25.60
C ASN A 148 24.50 -14.13 -25.55
N LEU A 149 23.80 -14.40 -24.44
CA LEU A 149 22.98 -15.59 -24.28
C LEU A 149 21.83 -15.63 -25.30
N ILE A 150 21.14 -14.49 -25.52
CA ILE A 150 20.05 -14.38 -26.50
C ILE A 150 20.56 -14.50 -27.92
N ASP A 151 21.63 -13.79 -28.27
CA ASP A 151 22.15 -13.74 -29.64
C ASP A 151 22.65 -15.12 -30.11
N ASN A 152 23.18 -15.92 -29.18
CA ASN A 152 23.74 -17.24 -29.48
C ASN A 152 22.77 -18.41 -29.29
N ASN A 153 21.72 -18.28 -28.44
CA ASN A 153 20.90 -19.43 -28.00
C ASN A 153 19.39 -19.14 -28.01
N SER A 154 18.92 -18.38 -29.00
CA SER A 154 17.52 -17.93 -29.03
C SER A 154 16.48 -19.05 -29.19
N GLU A 155 16.86 -20.17 -29.82
CA GLU A 155 15.98 -21.32 -30.07
C GLU A 155 15.80 -22.16 -28.80
N GLU A 156 16.91 -22.47 -28.13
CA GLU A 156 17.01 -23.19 -26.86
C GLU A 156 16.23 -22.45 -25.76
N LEU A 157 16.42 -21.12 -25.67
CA LEU A 157 15.63 -20.28 -24.77
C LEU A 157 14.14 -20.30 -25.14
N GLY A 158 13.82 -20.43 -26.43
CA GLY A 158 12.44 -20.55 -26.90
C GLY A 158 11.75 -21.82 -26.39
N GLU A 159 12.47 -22.94 -26.38
CA GLU A 159 11.99 -24.22 -25.83
C GLU A 159 11.82 -24.14 -24.32
N ILE A 160 12.84 -23.65 -23.61
CA ILE A 160 12.82 -23.52 -22.15
C ILE A 160 11.69 -22.61 -21.70
N PHE A 161 11.44 -21.48 -22.39
CA PHE A 161 10.42 -20.51 -22.02
C PHE A 161 9.06 -20.75 -22.69
N LYS A 162 8.95 -21.74 -23.59
CA LYS A 162 7.75 -22.11 -24.35
C LYS A 162 7.15 -20.94 -25.14
N ARG A 163 7.99 -20.11 -25.75
CA ARG A 163 7.58 -18.95 -26.55
C ARG A 163 8.68 -18.55 -27.52
N LYS A 164 8.35 -17.85 -28.61
CA LYS A 164 9.37 -17.20 -29.44
C LYS A 164 10.18 -16.21 -28.59
N PHE A 165 11.47 -16.50 -28.39
CA PHE A 165 12.30 -15.73 -27.49
C PHE A 165 12.79 -14.45 -28.15
N LYS A 166 12.63 -13.32 -27.47
CA LYS A 166 13.09 -11.99 -27.92
C LYS A 166 13.85 -11.23 -26.82
N GLY A 167 14.05 -11.87 -25.67
CA GLY A 167 14.51 -11.26 -24.43
C GLY A 167 13.76 -11.77 -23.22
N PHE A 168 14.42 -11.67 -22.08
CA PHE A 168 13.78 -11.97 -20.80
C PHE A 168 12.85 -10.83 -20.40
N LYS A 169 11.78 -11.19 -19.70
CA LYS A 169 10.87 -10.27 -19.02
C LYS A 169 11.09 -10.42 -17.52
N PHE A 170 10.70 -9.41 -16.77
CA PHE A 170 10.75 -9.48 -15.30
C PHE A 170 9.98 -10.69 -14.74
N ASP A 171 8.86 -11.07 -15.37
CA ASP A 171 8.09 -12.26 -14.98
C ASP A 171 8.81 -13.60 -15.22
N ASP A 172 9.91 -13.60 -15.96
CA ASP A 172 10.70 -14.81 -16.21
C ASP A 172 11.71 -15.09 -15.08
N ILE A 173 11.93 -14.16 -14.12
CA ILE A 173 12.93 -14.28 -13.04
C ILE A 173 12.78 -15.57 -12.25
N ASP A 174 11.56 -15.88 -11.79
CA ASP A 174 11.32 -17.07 -10.96
C ASP A 174 11.66 -18.34 -11.74
N ARG A 175 11.36 -18.34 -13.05
CA ARG A 175 11.68 -19.44 -13.95
C ARG A 175 13.19 -19.54 -14.21
N ILE A 176 13.88 -18.43 -14.42
CA ILE A 176 15.35 -18.40 -14.57
C ILE A 176 16.02 -19.08 -13.37
N PHE A 177 15.57 -18.75 -12.16
CA PHE A 177 16.14 -19.34 -10.94
C PHE A 177 15.73 -20.80 -10.73
N SER A 178 14.54 -21.21 -11.17
CA SER A 178 14.04 -22.58 -10.99
C SER A 178 14.55 -23.60 -12.01
N VAL A 179 15.15 -23.17 -13.13
CA VAL A 179 15.66 -24.12 -14.14
C VAL A 179 16.84 -24.92 -13.54
N PRO A 180 16.72 -26.27 -13.46
CA PRO A 180 17.80 -27.14 -12.99
C PRO A 180 18.95 -27.16 -13.98
N ASP A 181 20.17 -27.28 -13.47
CA ASP A 181 21.38 -27.35 -14.27
C ASP A 181 21.41 -28.58 -15.19
N GLU A 182 20.77 -29.68 -14.78
CA GLU A 182 20.65 -30.92 -15.56
C GLU A 182 19.93 -30.68 -16.90
N ASN A 183 18.77 -30.00 -16.86
CA ASN A 183 18.01 -29.66 -18.06
C ASN A 183 18.79 -28.76 -19.03
N LEU A 184 19.70 -27.93 -18.50
CA LEU A 184 20.54 -27.06 -19.32
C LEU A 184 21.64 -27.87 -20.04
N ARG A 185 22.21 -28.89 -19.36
CA ARG A 185 23.27 -29.74 -19.92
C ARG A 185 22.76 -30.68 -21.01
N GLU A 186 21.48 -31.06 -20.97
CA GLU A 186 20.84 -31.88 -22.02
C GLU A 186 20.81 -31.16 -23.38
N ILE A 187 20.87 -29.83 -23.40
CA ILE A 187 20.87 -29.01 -24.61
C ILE A 187 22.29 -28.88 -25.16
N SER A 188 23.21 -28.28 -24.39
CA SER A 188 24.65 -28.27 -24.67
C SER A 188 25.45 -27.78 -23.45
N GLU A 189 26.75 -28.13 -23.37
CA GLU A 189 27.63 -27.63 -22.31
C GLU A 189 27.84 -26.12 -22.39
N GLU A 190 28.07 -25.58 -23.60
CA GLU A 190 28.29 -24.14 -23.83
C GLU A 190 27.05 -23.29 -23.46
N PHE A 191 25.85 -23.77 -23.78
CA PHE A 191 24.60 -23.14 -23.36
C PHE A 191 24.43 -23.19 -21.85
N SER A 192 24.69 -24.36 -21.24
CA SER A 192 24.59 -24.55 -19.79
C SER A 192 25.51 -23.60 -19.03
N GLU A 193 26.76 -23.45 -19.46
CA GLU A 193 27.71 -22.51 -18.86
C GLU A 193 27.25 -21.05 -19.02
N SER A 194 26.88 -20.65 -20.24
CA SER A 194 26.41 -19.28 -20.52
C SER A 194 25.16 -18.90 -19.72
N PHE A 195 24.21 -19.84 -19.61
CA PHE A 195 22.99 -19.65 -18.82
C PHE A 195 23.28 -19.60 -17.32
N ARG A 196 24.17 -20.46 -16.82
CA ARG A 196 24.62 -20.45 -15.41
C ARG A 196 25.30 -19.13 -15.08
N ASP A 197 26.19 -18.65 -15.94
CA ASP A 197 26.89 -17.38 -15.73
C ASP A 197 25.91 -16.20 -15.65
N TYR A 198 24.92 -16.14 -16.56
CA TYR A 198 23.86 -15.14 -16.50
C TYR A 198 23.05 -15.24 -15.20
N LYS A 199 22.61 -16.46 -14.85
CA LYS A 199 21.83 -16.74 -13.62
C LYS A 199 22.60 -16.32 -12.36
N ASP A 200 23.88 -16.65 -12.27
CA ASP A 200 24.74 -16.33 -11.13
C ASP A 200 24.97 -14.83 -10.98
N HIS A 201 25.20 -14.12 -12.10
CA HIS A 201 25.35 -12.66 -12.05
C HIS A 201 24.05 -11.95 -11.70
N LEU A 202 22.90 -12.45 -12.17
CA LEU A 202 21.59 -11.93 -11.78
C LEU A 202 21.31 -12.17 -10.28
N LEU A 203 21.70 -13.34 -9.75
CA LEU A 203 21.60 -13.63 -8.32
C LEU A 203 22.51 -12.70 -7.50
N ARG A 204 23.78 -12.55 -7.89
CA ARG A 204 24.73 -11.61 -7.26
C ARG A 204 24.20 -10.18 -7.28
N PHE A 205 23.51 -9.77 -8.35
CA PHE A 205 22.88 -8.46 -8.44
C PHE A 205 21.79 -8.28 -7.38
N ARG A 206 20.91 -9.26 -7.20
CA ARG A 206 19.87 -9.23 -6.16
C ARG A 206 20.47 -9.26 -4.75
N GLU A 207 21.50 -10.06 -4.51
CA GLU A 207 22.18 -10.13 -3.21
C GLU A 207 22.93 -8.83 -2.88
N LEU A 208 23.52 -8.17 -3.88
CA LEU A 208 24.12 -6.84 -3.71
C LEU A 208 23.05 -5.84 -3.25
N LEU A 209 21.91 -5.78 -3.94
CA LEU A 209 20.80 -4.90 -3.55
C LEU A 209 20.31 -5.19 -2.14
N LYS A 210 20.14 -6.48 -1.79
CA LYS A 210 19.72 -6.90 -0.45
C LYS A 210 20.73 -6.46 0.62
N GLY A 211 22.02 -6.68 0.39
CA GLY A 211 23.09 -6.25 1.29
C GLY A 211 23.13 -4.73 1.48
N MET A 212 22.93 -3.97 0.41
CA MET A 212 22.81 -2.52 0.46
C MET A 212 21.62 -2.05 1.30
N TRP A 213 20.44 -2.65 1.10
CA TRP A 213 19.23 -2.31 1.88
C TRP A 213 19.38 -2.64 3.37
N LEU A 214 19.91 -3.82 3.69
CA LEU A 214 20.17 -4.26 5.07
C LEU A 214 21.14 -3.33 5.79
N ARG A 215 22.20 -2.89 5.10
CA ARG A 215 23.24 -2.03 5.67
C ARG A 215 22.80 -0.58 5.82
N ASP A 216 22.14 -0.03 4.80
CA ASP A 216 21.95 1.42 4.67
C ASP A 216 20.56 1.89 5.11
N VAL A 217 19.56 1.00 5.18
CA VAL A 217 18.14 1.37 5.37
C VAL A 217 17.51 0.75 6.62
N ILE A 218 17.77 -0.52 6.93
CA ILE A 218 17.14 -1.17 8.07
C ILE A 218 17.80 -0.72 9.37
N GLY A 219 17.01 -0.20 10.31
CA GLY A 219 17.47 0.26 11.61
C GLY A 219 18.26 1.58 11.59
N THR A 220 18.43 2.21 10.42
CA THR A 220 19.15 3.48 10.28
C THR A 220 18.19 4.66 10.33
N SER A 221 18.58 5.73 11.02
CA SER A 221 17.82 6.97 11.11
C SER A 221 18.11 7.95 9.97
N SER A 222 19.26 7.80 9.31
CA SER A 222 19.68 8.65 8.19
C SER A 222 20.28 7.81 7.07
N ILE A 223 19.92 8.19 5.84
CA ILE A 223 20.41 7.59 4.59
C ILE A 223 21.33 8.63 3.94
N PRO A 224 22.46 8.24 3.32
CA PRO A 224 23.30 9.18 2.58
C PRO A 224 22.49 9.98 1.55
N GLU A 225 22.63 11.31 1.53
CA GLU A 225 21.77 12.20 0.73
C GLU A 225 21.81 11.90 -0.78
N ASP A 226 22.97 11.48 -1.27
CA ASP A 226 23.21 11.06 -2.66
C ASP A 226 22.50 9.75 -3.02
N LEU A 227 22.25 8.89 -2.03
CA LEU A 227 21.57 7.60 -2.18
C LEU A 227 20.10 7.62 -1.69
N ASP A 228 19.63 8.70 -1.09
CA ASP A 228 18.28 8.81 -0.52
C ASP A 228 17.18 8.58 -1.57
N SER A 229 17.40 9.03 -2.81
CA SER A 229 16.49 8.73 -3.93
C SER A 229 16.56 7.26 -4.39
N PHE A 230 17.71 6.63 -4.26
CA PHE A 230 17.92 5.23 -4.63
C PHE A 230 17.12 4.30 -3.68
N TYR A 231 17.08 4.62 -2.39
CA TYR A 231 16.39 3.83 -1.36
C TYR A 231 14.90 4.13 -1.16
N ARG A 232 14.28 4.93 -2.04
CA ARG A 232 12.84 5.21 -1.99
C ARG A 232 12.02 3.90 -2.09
N ILE A 233 11.04 3.70 -1.20
CA ILE A 233 10.13 2.55 -1.26
C ILE A 233 9.20 2.72 -2.48
N PRO A 234 9.13 1.76 -3.42
CA PRO A 234 8.45 1.90 -4.71
C PRO A 234 6.91 1.78 -4.65
N ILE A 235 6.29 2.36 -3.62
CA ILE A 235 4.83 2.50 -3.52
C ILE A 235 4.31 3.68 -4.33
N ASP A 236 3.11 3.52 -4.87
CA ASP A 236 2.28 4.56 -5.45
C ASP A 236 0.81 4.27 -5.16
N ASN A 237 -0.04 5.28 -5.31
CA ASN A 237 -1.48 5.14 -5.21
C ASN A 237 -2.14 5.96 -6.32
N LYS A 238 -3.15 5.37 -6.99
CA LYS A 238 -3.82 5.99 -8.14
C LYS A 238 -4.56 7.28 -7.76
N PHE A 239 -5.17 7.31 -6.57
CA PHE A 239 -5.96 8.44 -6.06
C PHE A 239 -5.06 9.52 -5.45
N TYR A 240 -4.06 9.09 -4.68
CA TYR A 240 -3.30 9.93 -3.75
C TYR A 240 -1.97 10.44 -4.29
N LYS A 241 -1.80 10.51 -5.62
CA LYS A 241 -0.55 10.96 -6.29
C LYS A 241 -0.02 12.33 -5.85
N ASN A 242 -0.83 13.18 -5.22
CA ASN A 242 -0.39 14.49 -4.76
C ASN A 242 0.34 14.45 -3.41
N PHE A 243 0.17 13.39 -2.62
CA PHE A 243 0.92 13.25 -1.38
C PHE A 243 2.36 12.87 -1.70
N VAL A 244 3.31 13.55 -1.04
CA VAL A 244 4.74 13.41 -1.31
C VAL A 244 5.23 11.99 -1.14
N PHE A 245 4.69 11.24 -0.17
CA PHE A 245 5.10 9.85 0.05
C PHE A 245 4.69 8.88 -1.09
N PHE A 246 3.82 9.29 -2.02
CA PHE A 246 3.48 8.55 -3.23
C PHE A 246 4.15 9.08 -4.51
N GLN A 247 4.86 10.21 -4.47
CA GLN A 247 5.49 10.80 -5.65
C GLN A 247 6.78 10.05 -5.99
N GLN A 248 7.00 9.73 -7.27
CA GLN A 248 8.16 8.93 -7.70
C GLN A 248 9.49 9.70 -7.64
N SER A 249 9.45 11.03 -7.71
CA SER A 249 10.63 11.90 -7.70
C SER A 249 11.13 12.26 -6.29
N THR A 250 10.51 11.71 -5.24
CA THR A 250 10.86 12.04 -3.85
C THR A 250 11.89 11.06 -3.31
N THR A 251 12.56 11.48 -2.26
CA THR A 251 13.57 10.66 -1.58
C THR A 251 12.96 9.80 -0.48
N HIS A 252 13.70 8.84 0.07
CA HIS A 252 13.22 7.99 1.16
C HIS A 252 12.90 8.82 2.42
N GLN A 253 13.75 9.78 2.80
CA GLN A 253 13.49 10.64 3.95
C GLN A 253 12.27 11.55 3.75
N LYS A 254 12.09 12.10 2.54
CA LYS A 254 10.88 12.88 2.23
C LYS A 254 9.62 12.03 2.22
N GLN A 255 9.72 10.75 1.85
CA GLN A 255 8.61 9.81 1.89
C GLN A 255 8.19 9.52 3.33
N LYS A 256 9.16 9.24 4.20
CA LYS A 256 8.98 9.07 5.64
C LYS A 256 8.34 10.28 6.31
N GLN A 257 8.96 11.45 6.16
CA GLN A 257 8.46 12.71 6.73
C GLN A 257 7.06 13.04 6.20
N GLY A 258 6.83 12.84 4.89
CA GLY A 258 5.54 13.09 4.27
C GLY A 258 4.40 12.23 4.83
N LEU A 259 4.66 10.98 5.24
CA LEU A 259 3.67 10.16 5.92
C LEU A 259 3.46 10.64 7.35
N PHE A 260 4.53 10.95 8.07
CA PHE A 260 4.48 11.46 9.43
C PHE A 260 3.67 12.78 9.53
N ASP A 261 3.89 13.72 8.61
CA ASP A 261 3.20 15.02 8.58
C ASP A 261 1.68 14.88 8.38
N ILE A 262 1.27 13.83 7.66
CA ILE A 262 -0.15 13.52 7.41
C ILE A 262 -0.80 12.97 8.67
N ILE A 263 -0.12 12.04 9.37
CA ILE A 263 -0.61 11.44 10.60
C ILE A 263 -0.69 12.50 11.71
N SER A 264 0.37 13.31 11.85
CA SER A 264 0.48 14.33 12.90
C SER A 264 -0.35 15.59 12.65
N PHE A 265 -0.92 15.72 11.45
CA PHE A 265 -1.74 16.85 11.03
C PHE A 265 -1.12 18.21 11.40
N ARG A 266 0.12 18.42 10.96
CA ARG A 266 0.86 19.69 11.10
C ARG A 266 0.28 20.77 10.18
N VAL A 267 -0.88 21.30 10.56
CA VAL A 267 -1.68 22.28 9.79
C VAL A 267 -0.98 23.59 9.50
N ASP A 268 0.02 23.96 10.30
CA ASP A 268 0.77 25.21 10.09
C ASP A 268 1.74 25.09 8.89
N ASP A 269 1.95 23.87 8.37
CA ASP A 269 2.60 23.62 7.10
C ASP A 269 1.61 23.83 5.94
N LEU A 270 1.66 25.03 5.35
CA LEU A 270 0.89 25.41 4.17
C LEU A 270 1.05 24.43 3.00
N ASP A 271 2.17 23.71 2.90
CA ASP A 271 2.40 22.76 1.82
C ASP A 271 1.66 21.43 2.04
N VAL A 272 1.47 20.99 3.29
CA VAL A 272 0.61 19.83 3.61
C VAL A 272 -0.83 20.14 3.21
N LEU A 273 -1.35 21.31 3.59
CA LEU A 273 -2.70 21.74 3.22
C LEU A 273 -2.88 21.87 1.71
N ARG A 274 -1.89 22.40 0.98
CA ARG A 274 -1.92 22.49 -0.50
C ARG A 274 -1.95 21.11 -1.17
N ARG A 275 -1.20 20.13 -0.66
CA ARG A 275 -1.21 18.74 -1.19
C ARG A 275 -2.55 18.07 -0.95
N VAL A 276 -3.14 18.32 0.22
CA VAL A 276 -4.48 17.85 0.61
C VAL A 276 -5.57 18.47 -0.27
N ASP A 277 -5.57 19.80 -0.42
CA ASP A 277 -6.57 20.50 -1.23
C ASP A 277 -6.59 19.92 -2.64
N LYS A 278 -5.43 19.78 -3.29
CA LYS A 278 -5.33 19.13 -4.62
C LYS A 278 -5.85 17.68 -4.69
N THR A 279 -6.00 17.00 -3.57
CA THR A 279 -6.42 15.60 -3.49
C THR A 279 -7.91 15.48 -3.22
N ILE A 280 -8.43 16.20 -2.23
CA ILE A 280 -9.87 16.29 -1.97
C ILE A 280 -10.57 16.95 -3.19
N ASN A 281 -9.92 17.93 -3.81
CA ASN A 281 -10.37 18.64 -5.01
C ASN A 281 -10.13 17.86 -6.32
N LYS A 282 -9.81 16.55 -6.25
CA LYS A 282 -9.99 15.60 -7.37
C LYS A 282 -11.30 14.83 -7.26
N PHE A 283 -11.83 14.64 -6.04
CA PHE A 283 -13.17 14.12 -5.80
C PHE A 283 -14.25 15.18 -6.05
N LEU A 284 -13.87 16.45 -5.96
CA LEU A 284 -14.62 17.59 -6.47
C LEU A 284 -13.99 17.98 -7.82
N THR A 285 -14.78 18.26 -8.86
CA THR A 285 -14.27 18.49 -10.23
C THR A 285 -13.13 19.51 -10.31
N SER A 286 -12.15 19.27 -11.19
CA SER A 286 -10.96 20.12 -11.36
C SER A 286 -11.25 21.62 -11.41
N TYR A 287 -10.42 22.42 -10.74
CA TYR A 287 -10.38 23.89 -10.70
C TYR A 287 -10.65 24.63 -12.04
N LYS A 288 -10.37 24.00 -13.19
CA LYS A 288 -10.62 24.59 -14.52
C LYS A 288 -12.04 24.39 -15.06
N LYS A 289 -12.82 23.44 -14.55
CA LYS A 289 -14.15 23.07 -15.09
C LYS A 289 -15.32 23.53 -14.22
N ALA A 290 -15.10 23.84 -12.94
CA ALA A 290 -16.09 24.42 -12.06
C ALA A 290 -15.48 25.69 -11.43
N LYS A 291 -16.11 26.85 -11.62
CA LYS A 291 -15.84 28.00 -10.75
C LYS A 291 -16.15 27.53 -9.33
N ASN A 292 -15.16 27.55 -8.44
CA ASN A 292 -15.38 27.29 -7.02
C ASN A 292 -16.44 28.28 -6.52
N THR A 293 -17.68 27.85 -6.38
CA THR A 293 -18.54 28.40 -5.34
C THR A 293 -17.97 27.82 -4.05
N TYR A 294 -17.09 28.57 -3.38
CA TYR A 294 -16.73 28.25 -2.01
C TYR A 294 -18.03 28.27 -1.20
N TYR A 295 -18.65 27.11 -0.97
CA TYR A 295 -19.85 27.03 -0.13
C TYR A 295 -19.53 27.57 1.28
N THR A 296 -18.25 27.48 1.68
CA THR A 296 -17.66 28.18 2.84
C THR A 296 -16.13 28.22 2.64
N PRO A 297 -15.39 29.26 3.08
CA PRO A 297 -13.94 29.17 3.17
C PRO A 297 -13.56 28.03 4.12
N LEU A 298 -13.07 26.91 3.57
CA LEU A 298 -12.51 25.80 4.35
C LEU A 298 -11.21 26.28 5.00
N THR A 299 -11.32 26.93 6.15
CA THR A 299 -10.14 27.21 6.98
C THR A 299 -9.72 25.92 7.68
N SER A 300 -8.42 25.68 7.78
CA SER A 300 -7.84 24.49 8.42
C SER A 300 -8.27 24.32 9.88
N LYS A 301 -8.71 25.42 10.52
CA LYS A 301 -9.33 25.45 11.85
C LYS A 301 -10.64 24.65 11.92
N HIS A 302 -11.44 24.63 10.85
CA HIS A 302 -12.67 23.82 10.77
C HIS A 302 -12.38 22.33 10.57
N LEU A 303 -11.30 21.99 9.84
CA LEU A 303 -10.87 20.59 9.65
C LEU A 303 -10.31 19.96 10.94
N LYS A 304 -9.57 20.74 11.75
CA LYS A 304 -9.15 20.32 13.11
C LYS A 304 -10.31 20.02 14.04
N GLY A 305 -11.45 20.70 13.86
CA GLY A 305 -12.66 20.43 14.64
C GLY A 305 -13.36 19.13 14.27
N PHE A 306 -13.09 18.56 13.10
CA PHE A 306 -13.79 17.37 12.60
C PHE A 306 -13.23 16.07 13.18
N SER A 307 -11.91 15.89 13.11
CA SER A 307 -11.19 14.82 13.79
C SER A 307 -9.70 15.14 13.84
N LYS A 308 -9.02 14.75 14.93
CA LYS A 308 -7.57 14.87 15.09
C LYS A 308 -6.80 14.10 14.01
N TYR A 309 -7.35 12.98 13.53
CA TYR A 309 -6.72 12.08 12.57
C TYR A 309 -7.45 12.04 11.22
N LEU A 310 -8.12 13.15 10.86
CA LEU A 310 -8.92 13.23 9.63
C LEU A 310 -8.16 12.70 8.40
N PHE A 311 -6.88 13.03 8.24
CA PHE A 311 -6.12 12.57 7.07
C PHE A 311 -5.78 11.10 7.05
N VAL A 312 -5.61 10.47 8.21
CA VAL A 312 -5.46 9.01 8.31
C VAL A 312 -6.69 8.34 7.70
N TYR A 313 -7.89 8.84 8.02
CA TYR A 313 -9.13 8.34 7.45
C TYR A 313 -9.24 8.66 5.95
N LEU A 314 -8.90 9.88 5.55
CA LEU A 314 -8.98 10.27 4.14
C LEU A 314 -8.06 9.45 3.23
N ILE A 315 -6.81 9.17 3.64
CA ILE A 315 -5.92 8.32 2.83
C ILE A 315 -6.32 6.84 2.84
N SER A 316 -7.25 6.45 3.71
CA SER A 316 -7.79 5.10 3.83
C SER A 316 -9.10 4.90 3.08
N PHE A 317 -9.69 5.96 2.51
CA PHE A 317 -11.02 5.92 1.89
C PHE A 317 -11.19 4.83 0.81
N ASP A 318 -10.19 4.61 -0.05
CA ASP A 318 -10.28 3.62 -1.12
C ASP A 318 -10.35 2.18 -0.59
N ARG A 319 -9.90 1.97 0.66
CA ARG A 319 -9.86 0.66 1.32
C ARG A 319 -11.20 0.21 1.87
N ALA A 320 -12.16 1.13 1.99
CA ALA A 320 -13.54 0.80 2.37
C ALA A 320 -14.29 0.04 1.27
N PHE A 321 -13.87 0.20 0.02
CA PHE A 321 -14.60 -0.32 -1.13
C PHE A 321 -14.07 -1.68 -1.57
N GLU A 322 -15.00 -2.60 -1.80
CA GLU A 322 -14.70 -3.93 -2.30
C GLU A 322 -14.95 -3.99 -3.81
N PHE A 323 -14.03 -4.60 -4.57
CA PHE A 323 -14.17 -4.72 -6.02
C PHE A 323 -15.02 -5.93 -6.39
N PHE A 324 -16.24 -5.76 -6.89
CA PHE A 324 -17.06 -6.87 -7.40
C PHE A 324 -16.90 -6.98 -8.91
N ASN A 325 -16.71 -8.20 -9.42
CA ASN A 325 -16.56 -8.43 -10.86
C ASN A 325 -17.80 -7.90 -11.60
N ARG A 326 -17.61 -7.22 -12.73
CA ARG A 326 -18.65 -6.50 -13.52
C ARG A 326 -19.33 -5.31 -12.83
N LEU A 327 -19.29 -5.22 -11.50
CA LEU A 327 -19.95 -4.16 -10.74
C LEU A 327 -19.00 -3.04 -10.29
N GLY A 328 -17.69 -3.28 -10.26
CA GLY A 328 -16.69 -2.29 -9.85
C GLY A 328 -16.56 -2.17 -8.33
N TYR A 329 -16.04 -1.05 -7.86
CA TYR A 329 -15.82 -0.79 -6.44
C TYR A 329 -17.12 -0.37 -5.76
N VAL A 330 -17.53 -1.12 -4.74
CA VAL A 330 -18.81 -0.96 -4.04
C VAL A 330 -18.58 -0.93 -2.54
N LEU A 331 -19.34 -0.07 -1.86
CA LEU A 331 -19.43 0.05 -0.41
C LEU A 331 -20.91 0.12 -0.02
N PHE A 332 -21.31 -0.69 0.96
CA PHE A 332 -22.55 -0.43 1.69
C PHE A 332 -22.29 0.63 2.76
N TYR A 333 -23.17 1.61 2.92
CA TYR A 333 -23.06 2.63 3.96
C TYR A 333 -24.37 2.76 4.73
N SER A 334 -24.24 2.90 6.04
CA SER A 334 -25.24 3.36 6.98
C SER A 334 -24.57 4.36 7.91
N ASN A 335 -25.34 5.22 8.59
CA ASN A 335 -24.81 6.10 9.63
C ASN A 335 -24.28 5.34 10.86
N ASP A 336 -24.56 4.03 10.96
CA ASP A 336 -24.04 3.15 12.00
C ASP A 336 -22.80 2.39 11.52
N ILE A 337 -21.67 2.61 12.21
CA ILE A 337 -20.39 2.00 11.89
C ILE A 337 -20.39 0.47 12.08
N GLU A 338 -21.11 -0.04 13.09
CA GLU A 338 -21.14 -1.47 13.42
C GLU A 338 -21.90 -2.24 12.34
N ILE A 339 -23.06 -1.72 11.92
CA ILE A 339 -23.84 -2.30 10.83
C ILE A 339 -23.07 -2.19 9.52
N THR A 340 -22.51 -1.02 9.23
CA THR A 340 -21.73 -0.80 8.01
C THR A 340 -20.55 -1.78 7.94
N TYR A 341 -19.81 -1.94 9.03
CA TYR A 341 -18.71 -2.89 9.13
C TYR A 341 -19.16 -4.34 8.89
N ARG A 342 -20.20 -4.80 9.60
CA ARG A 342 -20.69 -6.18 9.50
C ARG A 342 -21.22 -6.51 8.11
N VAL A 343 -22.03 -5.63 7.52
CA VAL A 343 -22.62 -5.85 6.19
C VAL A 343 -21.51 -5.94 5.14
N ASN A 344 -20.56 -4.99 5.13
CA ASN A 344 -19.46 -5.03 4.17
C ASN A 344 -18.55 -6.27 4.35
N LYS A 345 -18.28 -6.67 5.60
CA LYS A 345 -17.52 -7.91 5.88
C LYS A 345 -18.23 -9.15 5.32
N LYS A 346 -19.54 -9.27 5.52
CA LYS A 346 -20.32 -10.39 4.94
C LYS A 346 -20.41 -10.32 3.41
N LEU A 347 -20.54 -9.13 2.84
CA LEU A 347 -20.51 -8.93 1.38
C LEU A 347 -19.17 -9.36 0.77
N ARG A 348 -18.04 -9.04 1.41
CA ARG A 348 -16.70 -9.48 0.99
C ARG A 348 -16.57 -11.00 0.98
N LEU A 349 -17.12 -11.70 1.98
CA LEU A 349 -17.14 -13.16 2.03
C LEU A 349 -18.01 -13.79 0.93
N ARG A 350 -19.09 -13.12 0.52
CA ARG A 350 -20.04 -13.61 -0.51
C ARG A 350 -19.73 -13.09 -1.92
N LYS A 351 -18.63 -12.38 -2.10
CA LYS A 351 -18.23 -11.70 -3.34
C LYS A 351 -18.25 -12.60 -4.58
N SER A 352 -17.81 -13.85 -4.47
CA SER A 352 -17.81 -14.81 -5.59
C SER A 352 -19.21 -15.15 -6.11
N LYS A 353 -20.26 -14.91 -5.32
CA LYS A 353 -21.66 -15.18 -5.67
C LYS A 353 -22.37 -13.95 -6.25
N ILE A 354 -21.73 -12.78 -6.26
CA ILE A 354 -22.32 -11.51 -6.66
C ILE A 354 -21.75 -11.09 -8.03
N GLU A 355 -22.48 -11.41 -9.10
CA GLU A 355 -22.07 -11.09 -10.48
C GLU A 355 -22.89 -9.95 -11.11
N GLU A 356 -24.05 -9.63 -10.54
CA GLU A 356 -25.01 -8.67 -11.10
C GLU A 356 -25.65 -7.80 -10.02
N ASN A 357 -26.14 -6.61 -10.40
CA ASN A 357 -26.73 -5.63 -9.49
C ASN A 357 -27.93 -6.18 -8.71
N SER A 358 -28.78 -7.00 -9.35
CA SER A 358 -29.95 -7.62 -8.72
C SER A 358 -29.54 -8.56 -7.59
N VAL A 359 -28.47 -9.33 -7.80
CA VAL A 359 -27.88 -10.23 -6.81
C VAL A 359 -27.19 -9.43 -5.70
N LEU A 360 -26.45 -8.37 -6.04
CA LEU A 360 -25.84 -7.47 -5.05
C LEU A 360 -26.90 -6.89 -4.11
N MET A 361 -27.99 -6.34 -4.65
CA MET A 361 -29.09 -5.79 -3.85
C MET A 361 -29.70 -6.85 -2.93
N ARG A 362 -30.01 -8.05 -3.47
CA ARG A 362 -30.61 -9.14 -2.69
C ARG A 362 -29.69 -9.61 -1.57
N VAL A 363 -28.41 -9.83 -1.86
CA VAL A 363 -27.43 -10.28 -0.85
C VAL A 363 -27.19 -9.17 0.18
N THR A 364 -27.06 -7.91 -0.24
CA THR A 364 -26.90 -6.77 0.68
C THR A 364 -28.09 -6.67 1.63
N TRP A 365 -29.33 -6.76 1.13
CA TRP A 365 -30.53 -6.75 1.98
C TRP A 365 -30.58 -7.95 2.93
N GLN A 366 -30.16 -9.13 2.47
CA GLN A 366 -30.05 -10.30 3.35
C GLN A 366 -29.02 -10.05 4.47
N GLU A 367 -27.84 -9.51 4.16
CA GLU A 367 -26.85 -9.18 5.19
C GLU A 367 -27.34 -8.12 6.17
N ILE A 368 -28.06 -7.10 5.68
CA ILE A 368 -28.67 -6.07 6.53
C ILE A 368 -29.65 -6.72 7.52
N ILE A 369 -30.58 -7.56 7.03
CA ILE A 369 -31.57 -8.24 7.88
C ILE A 369 -30.86 -9.13 8.91
N ASP A 370 -29.91 -9.95 8.47
CA ASP A 370 -29.14 -10.85 9.34
C ASP A 370 -28.40 -10.05 10.43
N SER A 371 -27.72 -8.96 10.06
CA SER A 371 -27.01 -8.10 11.02
C SER A 371 -27.95 -7.38 12.00
N LEU A 372 -29.15 -6.96 11.57
CA LEU A 372 -30.15 -6.37 12.46
C LEU A 372 -30.68 -7.40 13.47
N ILE A 373 -30.95 -8.63 13.03
CA ILE A 373 -31.39 -9.72 13.92
C ILE A 373 -30.29 -10.04 14.95
N GLU A 374 -29.04 -10.16 14.51
CA GLU A 374 -27.88 -10.44 15.37
C GLU A 374 -27.65 -9.37 16.44
N LEU A 375 -27.88 -8.09 16.12
CA LEU A 375 -27.66 -6.97 17.03
C LEU A 375 -28.80 -6.76 18.03
N LYS A 376 -29.93 -7.46 17.89
CA LYS A 376 -31.11 -7.38 18.78
C LYS A 376 -31.56 -5.93 19.09
N SER A 377 -31.28 -4.97 18.21
CA SER A 377 -31.30 -3.54 18.53
C SER A 377 -32.48 -2.79 17.90
N SER A 378 -33.00 -1.83 18.67
CA SER A 378 -34.03 -0.85 18.30
C SER A 378 -33.48 0.14 17.28
N TRP A 379 -33.60 -0.21 16.00
CA TRP A 379 -33.03 0.54 14.88
C TRP A 379 -34.11 1.20 14.00
N ALA A 380 -33.75 2.27 13.31
CA ALA A 380 -34.57 2.91 12.28
C ALA A 380 -33.88 2.74 10.92
N LEU A 381 -34.60 2.21 9.92
CA LEU A 381 -34.10 2.01 8.55
C LEU A 381 -33.96 3.34 7.81
N GLU A 382 -32.96 4.14 8.16
CA GLU A 382 -32.72 5.45 7.56
C GLU A 382 -31.28 5.58 7.04
N ASN A 383 -31.10 6.33 5.96
CA ASN A 383 -29.80 6.73 5.40
C ASN A 383 -28.86 5.57 5.02
N MET A 384 -29.41 4.52 4.39
CA MET A 384 -28.62 3.43 3.81
C MET A 384 -28.36 3.66 2.33
N TYR A 385 -27.09 3.52 1.92
CA TYR A 385 -26.67 3.72 0.53
C TYR A 385 -25.79 2.56 0.07
N ILE A 386 -25.91 2.20 -1.21
CA ILE A 386 -24.85 1.46 -1.92
C ILE A 386 -24.09 2.50 -2.73
N ILE A 387 -22.84 2.73 -2.34
CA ILE A 387 -21.98 3.70 -2.97
C ILE A 387 -21.08 2.95 -3.94
N LYS A 388 -21.11 3.38 -5.20
CA LYS A 388 -20.24 2.86 -6.24
C LYS A 388 -19.37 3.98 -6.77
N TYR A 389 -18.08 3.75 -6.88
CA TYR A 389 -17.20 4.63 -7.66
C TYR A 389 -16.61 3.86 -8.84
N ARG A 390 -16.36 4.57 -9.93
CA ARG A 390 -15.70 4.05 -11.13
C ARG A 390 -14.28 4.60 -11.12
N ASP A 391 -13.28 3.71 -11.20
CA ASP A 391 -11.90 4.11 -11.48
C ASP A 391 -11.95 4.93 -12.80
N VAL A 392 -11.49 6.19 -12.75
CA VAL A 392 -11.42 7.09 -13.93
C VAL A 392 -10.14 6.82 -14.71
#